data_AF-A0A839H6J0-F1
#
_entry.id   AF-A0A839H6J0-F1
#
_cell.length_a   1.000
_cell.length_b   1.000
_cell.length_c   1.000
_cell.angle_alpha   90.00
_cell.angle_beta   90.00
_cell.angle_gamma   90.00
#
_symmetry.space_group_name_H-M   'P 1'
#
loop_
_entity.id
_entity.type
_entity.pdbx_description
1 polymer ?
#
loop_
_entity_poly.entity_id
_entity_poly.type
_entity_poly.pdbx_seq_one_letter_code
_entity_poly.pdbx_strand_id
1 'polypeptide(L)'
;MDISYWSRGQAWAIYGFALSYKYTKNEEYLDLAKRAANYFIANVEENDYIPLADFRAPEEPREIDTTAAIIAASGLIELIRFILALEQPMYKQAAVNILKKIGNEYVNTDNETMGIVTHGSVNYVKDKADEKPIIYADYFYVEALLKLLGKNLEVW
;
A
#
# COMPACT_ATOMS: atom_id res chain seq x y z
N MET A 1 20.59 -14.01 11.14
CA MET A 1 19.19 -13.99 10.67
C MET A 1 18.93 -12.55 10.28
N ASP A 2 18.92 -12.26 8.98
CA ASP A 2 18.65 -10.93 8.46
C ASP A 2 17.17 -10.61 8.73
N ILE A 3 16.92 -9.69 9.66
CA ILE A 3 15.54 -9.32 10.04
C ILE A 3 15.04 -8.30 8.99
N SER A 4 14.30 -8.81 7.99
CA SER A 4 13.69 -8.07 6.89
C SER A 4 12.24 -7.69 7.21
N TYR A 5 11.81 -6.50 6.78
CA TYR A 5 10.43 -6.00 6.88
C TYR A 5 9.96 -5.55 5.50
N TRP A 6 9.80 -6.53 4.62
CA TRP A 6 9.33 -6.32 3.27
C TRP A 6 7.98 -5.58 3.24
N SER A 7 7.97 -4.41 2.60
CA SER A 7 6.86 -3.45 2.70
C SER A 7 5.58 -3.98 2.05
N ARG A 8 5.70 -4.73 0.95
CA ARG A 8 4.53 -5.37 0.31
C ARG A 8 3.89 -6.44 1.19
N GLY A 9 4.68 -7.14 2.00
CA GLY A 9 4.14 -8.08 2.99
C GLY A 9 3.30 -7.36 4.04
N GLN A 10 3.74 -6.20 4.50
CA GLN A 10 2.95 -5.34 5.40
C GLN A 10 1.68 -4.81 4.73
N ALA A 11 1.77 -4.38 3.48
CA ALA A 11 0.60 -3.93 2.71
C ALA A 11 -0.45 -5.03 2.56
N TRP A 12 -0.03 -6.28 2.28
CA TRP A 12 -0.93 -7.43 2.25
C TRP A 12 -1.55 -7.73 3.60
N ALA A 13 -0.81 -7.58 4.70
CA ALA A 13 -1.37 -7.75 6.04
C ALA A 13 -2.48 -6.72 6.32
N ILE A 14 -2.27 -5.44 5.97
CA ILE A 14 -3.30 -4.39 6.12
C ILE A 14 -4.57 -4.79 5.35
N TYR A 15 -4.42 -5.03 4.04
CA TYR A 15 -5.54 -5.32 3.16
C TYR A 15 -6.26 -6.62 3.55
N GLY A 16 -5.49 -7.70 3.70
CA GLY A 16 -5.98 -9.04 3.96
C GLY A 16 -6.66 -9.19 5.32
N PHE A 17 -6.11 -8.57 6.38
CA PHE A 17 -6.76 -8.62 7.69
C PHE A 17 -8.02 -7.73 7.76
N ALA A 18 -8.03 -6.57 7.08
CA ALA A 18 -9.26 -5.78 6.96
C ALA A 18 -10.38 -6.57 6.25
N LEU A 19 -10.06 -7.27 5.16
CA LEU A 19 -11.01 -8.16 4.48
C LEU A 19 -11.40 -9.36 5.35
N SER A 20 -10.47 -9.95 6.08
CA SER A 20 -10.76 -11.08 6.98
C SER A 20 -11.75 -10.65 8.06
N TYR A 21 -11.57 -9.45 8.65
CA TYR A 21 -12.53 -8.87 9.56
C TYR A 21 -13.88 -8.61 8.89
N LYS A 22 -13.91 -8.05 7.67
CA LYS A 22 -15.14 -7.81 6.90
C LYS A 22 -16.04 -9.05 6.90
N TYR A 23 -15.46 -10.23 6.66
CA TYR A 23 -16.19 -11.49 6.53
C TYR A 23 -16.42 -12.26 7.81
N THR A 24 -15.47 -12.24 8.74
CA THR A 24 -15.53 -13.09 9.94
C THR A 24 -16.05 -12.34 11.16
N LYS A 25 -15.94 -11.02 11.17
CA LYS A 25 -16.14 -10.16 12.35
C LYS A 25 -15.27 -10.55 13.55
N ASN A 26 -14.17 -11.29 13.33
CA ASN A 26 -13.21 -11.60 14.39
C ASN A 26 -12.32 -10.38 14.65
N GLU A 27 -12.51 -9.75 15.81
CA GLU A 27 -11.78 -8.56 16.26
C GLU A 27 -10.26 -8.72 16.25
N GLU A 28 -9.73 -9.95 16.37
CA GLU A 28 -8.29 -10.20 16.24
C GLU A 28 -7.75 -9.75 14.87
N TYR A 29 -8.50 -9.97 13.79
CA TYR A 29 -8.09 -9.49 12.47
C TYR A 29 -8.15 -7.97 12.37
N LEU A 30 -9.10 -7.31 13.03
CA LEU A 30 -9.16 -5.86 13.04
C LEU A 30 -7.94 -5.28 13.78
N ASP A 31 -7.56 -5.86 14.92
CA ASP A 31 -6.34 -5.46 15.65
C ASP A 31 -5.08 -5.65 14.81
N LEU A 32 -4.94 -6.81 14.17
CA LEU A 32 -3.79 -7.10 13.29
C LEU A 32 -3.72 -6.12 12.10
N ALA A 33 -4.85 -5.80 11.47
CA ALA A 33 -4.91 -4.80 10.40
C ALA A 33 -4.46 -3.43 10.88
N LYS A 34 -4.95 -2.97 12.05
CA LYS A 34 -4.55 -1.68 12.64
C LYS A 34 -3.08 -1.63 12.99
N ARG A 35 -2.53 -2.71 13.56
CA ARG A 35 -1.10 -2.80 13.92
C ARG A 35 -0.19 -2.75 12.70
N ALA A 36 -0.53 -3.51 11.65
CA ALA A 36 0.19 -3.45 10.38
C ALA A 36 0.10 -2.06 9.74
N ALA A 37 -1.09 -1.44 9.77
CA ALA A 37 -1.33 -0.12 9.22
C ALA A 37 -0.52 0.96 9.95
N ASN A 38 -0.51 0.96 11.28
CA ASN A 38 0.26 1.91 12.08
C ASN A 38 1.76 1.81 11.80
N TYR A 39 2.29 0.60 11.71
CA TYR A 39 3.70 0.38 11.37
C TYR A 39 4.02 0.89 9.96
N PHE A 40 3.18 0.56 8.97
CA PHE A 40 3.38 1.01 7.59
C PHE A 40 3.32 2.54 7.48
N ILE A 41 2.31 3.18 8.09
CA ILE A 41 2.13 4.63 8.09
C ILE A 41 3.36 5.33 8.67
N ALA A 42 3.83 4.90 9.85
CA ALA A 42 5.00 5.49 10.48
C ALA A 42 6.24 5.45 9.56
N ASN A 43 6.46 4.34 8.85
CA ASN A 43 7.60 4.22 7.94
C ASN A 43 7.46 5.08 6.67
N VAL A 44 6.25 5.20 6.11
CA VAL A 44 6.07 6.00 4.89
C VAL A 44 6.03 7.49 5.17
N GLU A 45 5.58 7.93 6.35
CA GLU A 45 5.61 9.36 6.75
C GLU A 45 7.03 9.92 6.76
N GLU A 46 8.02 9.12 7.19
CA GLU A 46 9.44 9.49 7.16
C GLU A 46 10.03 9.53 5.74
N ASN A 47 9.31 8.96 4.77
CA ASN A 47 9.76 8.75 3.40
C ASN A 47 8.85 9.42 2.37
N ASP A 48 8.25 10.56 2.71
CA ASP A 48 7.36 11.34 1.81
C ASP A 48 6.25 10.48 1.19
N TYR A 49 5.66 9.62 2.03
CA TYR A 49 4.56 8.71 1.70
C TYR A 49 4.86 7.69 0.60
N ILE A 50 6.13 7.39 0.34
CA ILE A 50 6.56 6.25 -0.51
C ILE A 50 7.31 5.22 0.35
N PRO A 51 6.89 3.93 0.38
CA PRO A 51 7.59 2.92 1.14
C PRO A 51 8.89 2.50 0.46
N LEU A 52 9.91 2.22 1.28
CA LEU A 52 11.05 1.42 0.84
C LEU A 52 10.57 0.00 0.46
N ALA A 53 11.32 -0.71 -0.39
CA ALA A 53 11.04 -2.10 -0.71
C ALA A 53 11.12 -2.99 0.55
N ASP A 54 12.04 -2.65 1.46
CA ASP A 54 12.13 -3.21 2.80
C ASP A 54 12.34 -2.08 3.81
N PHE A 55 11.52 -2.01 4.85
CA PHE A 55 11.61 -0.94 5.86
C PHE A 55 12.87 -1.01 6.74
N ARG A 56 13.66 -2.09 6.65
CA ARG A 56 14.97 -2.23 7.29
C ARG A 56 16.13 -2.30 6.30
N ALA A 57 15.89 -1.95 5.03
CA ALA A 57 16.96 -1.77 4.07
C ALA A 57 17.96 -0.70 4.55
N PRO A 58 19.25 -0.79 4.16
CA PRO A 58 20.18 0.30 4.34
C PRO A 58 19.69 1.56 3.60
N GLU A 59 20.19 2.72 3.99
CA GLU A 59 19.86 3.99 3.33
C GLU A 59 20.23 3.98 1.84
N GLU A 60 21.30 3.25 1.48
CA GLU A 60 21.77 3.10 0.09
C GLU A 60 22.07 1.63 -0.28
N PRO A 61 21.68 1.15 -1.48
CA PRO A 61 20.85 1.85 -2.46
C PRO A 61 19.40 2.01 -1.95
N ARG A 62 18.83 3.19 -2.14
CA ARG A 62 17.43 3.44 -1.79
C ARG A 62 16.49 2.77 -2.79
N GLU A 63 15.92 1.64 -2.41
CA GLU A 63 14.91 0.91 -3.20
C GLU A 63 13.51 1.17 -2.65
N ILE A 64 12.57 1.52 -3.53
CA ILE A 64 11.17 1.78 -3.19
C ILE A 64 10.24 0.67 -3.73
N ASP A 65 9.00 0.65 -3.25
CA ASP A 65 7.96 -0.21 -3.80
C ASP A 65 6.61 0.49 -3.91
N THR A 66 6.33 1.07 -5.07
CA THR A 66 5.03 1.72 -5.35
C THR A 66 3.86 0.75 -5.25
N THR A 67 4.11 -0.55 -5.44
CA THR A 67 3.07 -1.56 -5.37
C THR A 67 2.63 -1.79 -3.93
N ALA A 68 3.57 -1.86 -3.00
CA ALA A 68 3.27 -1.87 -1.57
C ALA A 68 2.46 -0.62 -1.17
N ALA A 69 2.86 0.56 -1.68
CA ALA A 69 2.18 1.82 -1.40
C ALA A 69 0.69 1.75 -1.77
N ILE A 70 0.40 1.31 -3.00
CA ILE A 70 -0.96 1.29 -3.53
C ILE A 70 -1.84 0.22 -2.89
N ILE A 71 -1.31 -0.99 -2.62
CA ILE A 71 -2.04 -2.01 -1.86
C ILE A 71 -2.38 -1.49 -0.45
N ALA A 72 -1.40 -0.87 0.22
CA ALA A 72 -1.62 -0.30 1.55
C ALA A 72 -2.67 0.82 1.51
N ALA A 73 -2.62 1.72 0.54
CA ALA A 73 -3.62 2.77 0.38
C ALA A 73 -5.04 2.20 0.23
N SER A 74 -5.23 1.17 -0.61
CA SER A 74 -6.52 0.49 -0.72
C SER A 74 -6.94 -0.16 0.60
N GLY A 75 -6.00 -0.80 1.31
CA GLY A 75 -6.25 -1.47 2.59
C GLY A 75 -6.61 -0.50 3.71
N LEU A 76 -5.98 0.67 3.74
CA LEU A 76 -6.31 1.74 4.67
C LEU A 76 -7.73 2.26 4.44
N ILE A 77 -8.14 2.45 3.17
CA ILE A 77 -9.49 2.88 2.84
C ILE A 77 -10.52 1.79 3.17
N GLU A 78 -10.16 0.52 3.01
CA GLU A 78 -11.01 -0.59 3.43
C GLU A 78 -11.15 -0.64 4.97
N LEU A 79 -10.03 -0.52 5.69
CA LEU A 79 -9.96 -0.57 7.14
C LEU A 79 -10.81 0.52 7.81
N ILE A 80 -10.81 1.76 7.29
CA ILE A 80 -11.57 2.85 7.92
C ILE A 80 -13.08 2.59 7.98
N ARG A 81 -13.61 1.67 7.16
CA ARG A 81 -15.03 1.27 7.17
C ARG A 81 -15.42 0.55 8.47
N PHE A 82 -14.45 0.02 9.21
CA PHE A 82 -14.67 -0.86 10.35
C PHE A 82 -14.22 -0.27 11.70
N ILE A 83 -13.53 0.88 11.69
CA ILE A 83 -13.01 1.51 12.90
C ILE A 83 -13.82 2.72 13.33
N LEU A 84 -13.60 3.18 14.57
CA LEU A 84 -14.26 4.34 15.14
C LEU A 84 -13.96 5.61 14.36
N ALA A 85 -14.97 6.48 14.21
CA ALA A 85 -14.86 7.73 13.45
C ALA A 85 -13.70 8.64 13.91
N LEU A 86 -13.33 8.59 15.20
CA LEU A 86 -12.22 9.35 15.77
C LEU A 86 -10.84 8.85 15.30
N GLU A 87 -10.73 7.58 14.90
CA GLU A 87 -9.48 6.98 14.42
C GLU A 87 -9.30 7.14 12.90
N GLN A 88 -10.40 7.26 12.15
CA GLN A 88 -10.40 7.30 10.68
C GLN A 88 -9.53 8.40 10.04
N PRO A 89 -9.43 9.63 10.57
CA PRO A 89 -8.69 10.71 9.90
C PRO A 89 -7.24 10.37 9.62
N MET A 90 -6.54 9.71 10.55
CA MET A 90 -5.13 9.32 10.40
C MET A 90 -4.93 8.37 9.20
N TYR A 91 -5.66 7.25 9.18
CA TYR A 91 -5.57 6.26 8.11
C TYR A 91 -6.01 6.82 6.76
N LYS A 92 -7.07 7.63 6.74
CA LYS A 92 -7.55 8.28 5.52
C LYS A 92 -6.52 9.27 4.97
N GLN A 93 -5.91 10.08 5.83
CA GLN A 93 -4.91 11.05 5.42
C GLN A 93 -3.68 10.36 4.82
N ALA A 94 -3.19 9.28 5.47
CA ALA A 94 -2.09 8.49 4.95
C ALA A 94 -2.42 7.88 3.57
N ALA A 95 -3.61 7.28 3.40
CA ALA A 95 -4.04 6.72 2.12
C ALA A 95 -4.09 7.79 1.01
N VAL A 96 -4.63 8.98 1.31
CA VAL A 96 -4.71 10.09 0.35
C VAL A 96 -3.31 10.61 0.00
N ASN A 97 -2.41 10.73 0.97
CA ASN A 97 -1.05 11.20 0.72
C ASN A 97 -0.26 10.22 -0.15
N ILE A 98 -0.38 8.91 0.12
CA ILE A 98 0.19 7.87 -0.74
C ILE A 98 -0.35 7.98 -2.16
N LEU A 99 -1.67 8.06 -2.33
CA LEU A 99 -2.29 8.12 -3.66
C LEU A 99 -1.90 9.40 -4.43
N LYS A 100 -1.78 10.54 -3.74
CA LYS A 100 -1.27 11.78 -4.35
C LYS A 100 0.19 11.65 -4.77
N LYS A 101 1.04 11.08 -3.90
CA LYS A 101 2.47 10.84 -4.22
C LYS A 101 2.59 9.97 -5.46
N ILE A 102 1.91 8.82 -5.49
CA ILE A 102 1.90 7.92 -6.64
C ILE A 102 1.33 8.59 -7.89
N GLY A 103 0.17 9.23 -7.78
CA GLY A 103 -0.49 9.89 -8.91
C GLY A 103 0.32 11.02 -9.54
N ASN A 104 1.15 11.71 -8.77
CA ASN A 104 1.95 12.83 -9.25
C ASN A 104 3.30 12.40 -9.85
N GLU A 105 3.92 11.34 -9.32
CA GLU A 105 5.33 11.02 -9.63
C GLU A 105 5.52 9.66 -10.29
N TYR A 106 4.58 8.73 -10.12
CA TYR A 106 4.78 7.32 -10.48
C TYR A 106 3.68 6.75 -11.39
N VAL A 107 2.76 7.59 -11.86
CA VAL A 107 1.75 7.21 -12.85
C VAL A 107 2.19 7.61 -14.25
N ASN A 108 2.16 6.64 -15.17
CA ASN A 108 2.35 6.91 -16.59
C ASN A 108 1.13 7.62 -17.16
N THR A 109 1.36 8.72 -17.85
CA THR A 109 0.33 9.48 -18.55
C THR A 109 0.45 9.42 -20.07
N ASP A 110 1.49 8.77 -20.58
CA ASP A 110 1.64 8.51 -22.01
C ASP A 110 0.82 7.29 -22.44
N ASN A 111 0.54 7.18 -23.74
CA ASN A 111 -0.19 6.06 -24.32
C ASN A 111 0.74 4.97 -24.89
N GLU A 112 2.04 5.07 -24.64
CA GLU A 112 3.06 4.20 -25.25
C GLU A 112 3.58 3.15 -24.26
N THR A 113 3.55 3.46 -22.96
CA THR A 113 4.04 2.61 -21.88
C THR A 113 2.93 1.70 -21.36
N MET A 114 3.25 0.41 -21.21
CA MET A 114 2.34 -0.55 -20.59
C MET A 114 2.37 -0.40 -19.07
N GLY A 115 1.19 -0.32 -18.45
CA GLY A 115 1.01 -0.23 -17.01
C GLY A 115 0.79 1.19 -16.50
N ILE A 116 -0.10 1.34 -15.52
CA ILE A 116 -0.49 2.63 -14.95
C ILE A 116 0.56 3.09 -13.93
N VAL A 117 0.96 2.21 -13.00
CA VAL A 117 1.90 2.53 -11.92
C VAL A 117 3.29 1.94 -12.22
N THR A 118 4.32 2.77 -12.09
CA THR A 118 5.73 2.42 -12.33
C THR A 118 6.49 2.13 -11.03
N HIS A 119 7.76 1.72 -11.11
CA HIS A 119 8.65 1.52 -9.96
C HIS A 119 8.15 0.47 -8.94
N GLY A 120 7.46 -0.57 -9.42
CA GLY A 120 7.13 -1.74 -8.62
C GLY A 120 8.35 -2.64 -8.41
N SER A 121 8.57 -3.12 -7.19
CA SER A 121 9.72 -3.98 -6.86
C SER A 121 9.30 -5.46 -6.83
N VAL A 122 9.82 -6.31 -7.73
CA VAL A 122 9.41 -7.74 -7.77
C VAL A 122 10.12 -8.57 -6.70
N ASN A 123 11.43 -8.43 -6.52
CA ASN A 123 12.25 -9.18 -5.56
C ASN A 123 13.45 -8.36 -5.09
N TYR A 124 13.64 -8.22 -3.78
CA TYR A 124 14.79 -7.52 -3.17
C TYR A 124 16.12 -8.29 -3.27
N VAL A 125 16.10 -9.62 -3.53
CA VAL A 125 17.27 -10.48 -3.26
C VAL A 125 18.11 -10.88 -4.49
N LYS A 126 17.69 -10.66 -5.73
CA LYS A 126 18.54 -10.95 -6.90
C LYS A 126 18.22 -10.02 -8.06
N ASP A 127 19.26 -9.31 -8.49
CA ASP A 127 19.35 -8.38 -9.61
C ASP A 127 18.78 -6.98 -9.38
N LYS A 128 19.73 -6.02 -9.39
CA LYS A 128 19.50 -4.58 -9.30
C LYS A 128 18.50 -4.12 -10.35
N ALA A 129 17.53 -3.33 -9.91
CA ALA A 129 16.74 -2.42 -10.75
C ALA A 129 15.96 -3.07 -11.91
N ASP A 130 15.33 -4.22 -11.67
CA ASP A 130 14.36 -4.79 -12.62
C ASP A 130 12.97 -4.20 -12.30
N GLU A 131 12.85 -2.88 -12.44
CA GLU A 131 11.56 -2.17 -12.35
C GLU A 131 10.62 -2.73 -13.41
N LYS A 132 9.50 -3.29 -12.98
CA LYS A 132 8.51 -3.88 -13.87
C LYS A 132 7.15 -3.26 -13.64
N PRO A 133 6.35 -3.06 -14.70
CA PRO A 133 4.92 -2.90 -14.55
C PRO A 133 4.36 -4.10 -13.79
N ILE A 134 3.63 -3.84 -12.71
CA ILE A 134 3.03 -4.88 -11.89
C ILE A 134 1.51 -4.78 -12.00
N ILE A 135 0.89 -5.79 -12.61
CA ILE A 135 -0.56 -5.76 -12.91
C ILE A 135 -1.44 -5.55 -11.68
N TYR A 136 -1.03 -6.08 -10.51
CA TYR A 136 -1.78 -5.87 -9.29
C TYR A 136 -1.58 -4.45 -8.72
N ALA A 137 -0.48 -3.75 -9.02
CA ALA A 137 -0.35 -2.34 -8.67
C ALA A 137 -1.41 -1.51 -9.39
N ASP A 138 -1.58 -1.71 -10.71
CA ASP A 138 -2.60 -1.04 -11.51
C ASP A 138 -4.02 -1.31 -11.00
N TYR A 139 -4.30 -2.58 -10.70
CA TYR A 139 -5.58 -2.98 -10.13
C TYR A 139 -5.87 -2.25 -8.82
N PHE A 140 -4.95 -2.30 -7.85
CA PHE A 140 -5.14 -1.68 -6.54
C PHE A 140 -5.15 -0.15 -6.63
N TYR A 141 -4.51 0.45 -7.63
CA TYR A 141 -4.54 1.90 -7.83
C TYR A 141 -5.94 2.35 -8.23
N VAL A 142 -6.52 1.67 -9.22
CA VAL A 142 -7.89 1.92 -9.65
C VAL A 142 -8.88 1.61 -8.52
N GLU A 143 -8.69 0.49 -7.81
CA GLU A 143 -9.54 0.13 -6.67
C GLU A 143 -9.53 1.21 -5.58
N ALA A 144 -8.35 1.68 -5.18
CA ALA A 144 -8.21 2.70 -4.14
C ALA A 144 -8.87 4.03 -4.54
N LEU A 145 -8.69 4.46 -5.80
CA LEU A 145 -9.34 5.67 -6.33
C LEU A 145 -10.87 5.51 -6.36
N LEU A 146 -11.37 4.37 -6.81
CA LEU A 146 -12.80 4.08 -6.81
C LEU A 146 -13.38 4.08 -5.39
N LYS A 147 -12.67 3.49 -4.41
CA LYS A 147 -13.06 3.50 -3.00
C LYS A 147 -13.12 4.93 -2.44
N LEU A 148 -12.13 5.77 -2.72
CA LEU A 148 -12.15 7.18 -2.30
C LEU A 148 -13.30 7.98 -2.92
N LEU A 149 -13.66 7.68 -4.17
CA LEU A 149 -14.77 8.33 -4.87
C LEU A 149 -16.14 7.79 -4.45
N GLY A 150 -16.20 6.84 -3.51
CA GLY A 150 -17.44 6.18 -3.09
C GLY A 150 -18.05 5.27 -4.16
N LYS A 151 -17.25 4.84 -5.14
CA LYS A 151 -17.64 3.96 -6.26
C LYS A 151 -17.11 2.55 -6.02
N ASN A 152 -17.35 2.01 -4.83
CA ASN A 152 -16.78 0.74 -4.40
C ASN A 152 -17.10 -0.39 -5.38
N LEU A 153 -16.06 -1.11 -5.80
CA LEU A 153 -16.16 -2.36 -6.50
C LEU A 153 -16.06 -3.49 -5.47
N GLU A 154 -17.18 -4.09 -5.08
CA GLU A 154 -17.22 -5.19 -4.11
C GLU A 154 -16.89 -6.52 -4.81
N VAL A 155 -15.63 -6.70 -5.20
CA VAL A 155 -15.10 -7.91 -5.84
C VAL A 155 -14.49 -8.91 -4.86
N TRP A 156 -14.23 -8.47 -3.63
CA TRP A 156 -13.66 -9.29 -2.55
C TRP A 156 -14.59 -9.43 -1.39
#